data_AF-A0A1F8JYS5-F1
#
_entry.id   AF-A0A1F8JYS5-F1
#
_cell.length_a   1.000
_cell.length_b   1.000
_cell.length_c   1.000
_cell.angle_alpha   90.00
_cell.angle_beta   90.00
_cell.angle_gamma   90.00
#
_symmetry.space_group_name_H-M   'P 1'
#
loop_
_entity.id
_entity.type
_entity.pdbx_description
1 polymer ?
#
loop_
_entity_poly.entity_id
_entity_poly.type
_entity_poly.pdbx_seq_one_letter_code
_entity_poly.pdbx_strand_id
1 'polypeptide(L)'
;MADLMTSTLDHIYHFVTDNKKYDCESLIKIIGERTQRKKEQDKFVILTLADSLIGNHDRHGRNLAFIRSAKRIQLSPFYDNPSAIALENSSLLGADLQPRGSIFTKESDKPTMKDYVLEWNRLGYGNIVQHFKKTLHLKTIQNLIEKSYLSEKRKQALLRLILKRNEELCNH
;
A
#
# COMPACT_ATOMS: atom_id res chain seq x y z
N MET A 1 20.34 -10.50 -16.20
CA MET A 1 19.45 -9.75 -17.13
C MET A 1 18.74 -10.65 -18.15
N ALA A 2 19.28 -11.82 -18.53
CA ALA A 2 18.62 -12.74 -19.47
C ALA A 2 17.25 -13.30 -19.00
N ASP A 3 16.99 -13.41 -17.69
CA ASP A 3 15.75 -13.97 -17.11
C ASP A 3 14.49 -13.09 -17.32
N LEU A 4 14.66 -11.80 -17.70
CA LEU A 4 13.55 -10.86 -17.94
C LEU A 4 12.96 -10.98 -19.36
N MET A 5 13.70 -11.53 -20.31
CA MET A 5 13.28 -11.62 -21.72
C MET A 5 12.15 -12.65 -21.93
N THR A 6 11.90 -13.52 -20.95
CA THR A 6 10.84 -14.55 -21.00
C THR A 6 9.87 -14.46 -19.82
N SER A 7 9.83 -13.33 -19.10
CA SER A 7 8.96 -13.18 -17.94
C SER A 7 7.60 -12.61 -18.32
N THR A 8 6.53 -13.14 -17.74
CA THR A 8 5.16 -12.59 -17.89
C THR A 8 4.77 -11.80 -16.65
N LEU A 9 3.88 -10.83 -16.86
CA LEU A 9 3.23 -10.09 -15.79
C LEU A 9 1.80 -10.63 -15.62
N ASP A 10 1.53 -11.25 -14.47
CA ASP A 10 0.22 -11.82 -14.17
C ASP A 10 -0.45 -10.97 -13.09
N HIS A 11 -1.48 -10.19 -13.46
CA HIS A 11 -2.20 -9.33 -12.51
C HIS A 11 -2.96 -10.15 -11.44
N ILE A 12 -3.02 -9.63 -10.21
CA ILE A 12 -3.55 -10.40 -9.07
C ILE A 12 -5.04 -10.69 -9.23
N TYR A 13 -5.80 -9.84 -9.93
CA TYR A 13 -7.24 -10.02 -10.12
C TYR A 13 -7.60 -11.34 -10.83
N HIS A 14 -6.69 -11.90 -11.64
CA HIS A 14 -6.88 -13.22 -12.26
C HIS A 14 -6.91 -14.37 -11.24
N PHE A 15 -6.44 -14.14 -10.02
CA PHE A 15 -6.38 -15.13 -8.95
C PHE A 15 -7.42 -14.89 -7.84
N VAL A 16 -8.16 -13.79 -7.94
CA VAL A 16 -9.31 -13.49 -7.08
C VAL A 16 -10.51 -14.16 -7.73
N THR A 17 -10.89 -15.33 -7.23
CA THR A 17 -12.07 -16.07 -7.70
C THR A 17 -13.34 -15.53 -7.06
N ASP A 18 -14.53 -15.86 -7.60
CA ASP A 18 -15.83 -15.35 -7.10
C ASP A 18 -16.06 -15.55 -5.60
N ASN A 19 -15.41 -16.56 -5.00
CA ASN A 19 -15.50 -16.87 -3.57
C ASN A 19 -14.48 -16.12 -2.70
N LYS A 20 -13.49 -15.43 -3.30
CA LYS A 20 -12.45 -14.67 -2.59
C LYS A 20 -12.72 -13.17 -2.73
N LYS A 21 -12.79 -12.46 -1.59
CA LYS A 21 -12.95 -11.01 -1.57
C LYS A 21 -11.62 -10.31 -1.89
N TYR A 22 -11.69 -9.07 -2.37
CA TYR A 22 -10.51 -8.22 -2.56
C TYR A 22 -10.08 -7.57 -1.22
N ASP A 23 -9.68 -8.42 -0.27
CA ASP A 23 -9.32 -8.04 1.10
C ASP A 23 -7.90 -8.51 1.50
N CYS A 24 -7.38 -7.97 2.60
CA CYS A 24 -6.06 -8.28 3.12
C CYS A 24 -5.85 -9.79 3.31
N GLU A 25 -6.83 -10.50 3.89
CA GLU A 25 -6.71 -11.92 4.24
C GLU A 25 -6.71 -12.83 3.00
N SER A 26 -7.52 -12.53 2.00
CA SER A 26 -7.60 -13.29 0.75
C SER A 26 -6.36 -13.05 -0.10
N LEU A 27 -5.93 -11.79 -0.22
CA LEU A 27 -4.77 -11.42 -1.03
C LEU A 27 -3.46 -11.95 -0.43
N ILE A 28 -3.26 -11.87 0.89
CA ILE A 28 -2.06 -12.42 1.54
C ILE A 28 -1.96 -13.94 1.37
N LYS A 29 -3.10 -14.65 1.37
CA LYS A 29 -3.19 -16.10 1.09
C LYS A 29 -2.83 -16.38 -0.36
N ILE A 30 -3.43 -15.67 -1.33
CA ILE A 30 -3.10 -15.80 -2.76
C ILE A 30 -1.60 -15.57 -2.99
N ILE A 31 -1.02 -14.53 -2.40
CA ILE A 31 0.40 -14.21 -2.54
C ILE A 31 1.26 -15.34 -1.94
N GLY A 32 0.88 -15.88 -0.78
CA GLY A 32 1.54 -17.04 -0.18
C GLY A 32 1.49 -18.28 -1.07
N GLU A 33 0.30 -18.63 -1.55
CA GLU A 33 0.03 -19.78 -2.43
C GLU A 33 0.84 -19.68 -3.73
N ARG A 34 0.90 -18.49 -4.35
CA ARG A 34 1.55 -18.30 -5.66
C ARG A 34 3.06 -18.18 -5.57
N THR A 35 3.58 -17.54 -4.52
CA THR A 35 5.02 -17.26 -4.41
C THR A 35 5.76 -18.28 -3.56
N GLN A 36 5.05 -18.98 -2.65
CA GLN A 36 5.63 -19.88 -1.64
C GLN A 36 6.72 -19.21 -0.79
N ARG A 37 6.63 -17.87 -0.61
CA ARG A 37 7.67 -17.05 0.02
C ARG A 37 7.06 -16.05 0.98
N LYS A 38 7.36 -16.21 2.27
CA LYS A 38 6.96 -15.27 3.33
C LYS A 38 7.39 -13.84 3.04
N LYS A 39 8.59 -13.65 2.47
CA LYS A 39 9.09 -12.31 2.08
C LYS A 39 8.15 -11.56 1.12
N GLU A 40 7.45 -12.26 0.21
CA GLU A 40 6.53 -11.60 -0.70
C GLU A 40 5.22 -11.19 0.01
N GLN A 41 4.78 -11.99 0.99
CA GLN A 41 3.70 -11.61 1.89
C GLN A 41 4.05 -10.36 2.72
N ASP A 42 5.27 -10.31 3.28
CA ASP A 42 5.72 -9.17 4.07
C ASP A 42 5.79 -7.88 3.24
N LYS A 43 6.23 -7.97 1.98
CA LYS A 43 6.19 -6.84 1.03
C LYS A 43 4.76 -6.33 0.85
N PHE A 44 3.78 -7.22 0.71
CA PHE A 44 2.38 -6.81 0.54
C PHE A 44 1.82 -6.10 1.77
N VAL A 45 2.18 -6.55 2.97
CA VAL A 45 1.84 -5.82 4.21
C VAL A 45 2.40 -4.40 4.17
N ILE A 46 3.69 -4.25 3.85
CA ILE A 46 4.35 -2.95 3.72
C ILE A 46 3.64 -2.07 2.69
N LEU A 47 3.21 -2.63 1.56
CA LEU A 47 2.48 -1.88 0.54
C LEU A 47 1.20 -1.25 1.09
N THR A 48 0.35 -2.02 1.77
CA THR A 48 -0.93 -1.47 2.28
C THR A 48 -0.71 -0.34 3.29
N LEU A 49 0.33 -0.44 4.12
CA LEU A 49 0.73 0.64 5.04
C LEU A 49 1.24 1.86 4.27
N ALA A 50 2.07 1.65 3.24
CA ALA A 50 2.58 2.73 2.39
C ALA A 50 1.46 3.43 1.60
N ASP A 51 0.53 2.67 1.02
CA ASP A 51 -0.65 3.19 0.31
C ASP A 51 -1.49 4.06 1.26
N SER A 52 -1.75 3.58 2.48
CA SER A 52 -2.47 4.35 3.49
C SER A 52 -1.74 5.65 3.89
N LEU A 53 -0.41 5.58 4.05
CA LEU A 53 0.43 6.72 4.41
C LEU A 53 0.34 7.85 3.39
N ILE A 54 0.36 7.52 2.09
CA ILE A 54 0.32 8.51 1.01
C ILE A 54 -1.10 8.84 0.53
N GLY A 55 -2.12 8.14 1.02
CA GLY A 55 -3.50 8.31 0.57
C GLY A 55 -3.75 7.76 -0.82
N ASN A 56 -3.17 6.61 -1.15
CA ASN A 56 -3.53 5.87 -2.34
C ASN A 56 -4.84 5.13 -2.11
N HIS A 57 -5.86 5.50 -2.89
CA HIS A 57 -7.21 4.95 -2.82
C HIS A 57 -7.56 4.09 -4.04
N ASP A 58 -6.58 3.81 -4.90
CA ASP A 58 -6.78 3.15 -6.20
C ASP A 58 -5.88 1.93 -6.39
N ARG A 59 -5.57 1.23 -5.29
CA ARG A 59 -4.88 -0.06 -5.32
C ARG A 59 -5.86 -1.18 -5.71
N HIS A 60 -6.33 -1.17 -6.95
CA HIS A 60 -7.18 -2.23 -7.50
C HIS A 60 -6.35 -3.39 -8.07
N GLY A 61 -7.00 -4.51 -8.42
CA GLY A 61 -6.31 -5.76 -8.75
C GLY A 61 -5.46 -5.77 -10.03
N ARG A 62 -5.44 -4.67 -10.81
CA ARG A 62 -4.47 -4.49 -11.92
C ARG A 62 -3.21 -3.76 -11.46
N ASN A 63 -3.25 -3.06 -10.33
CA ASN A 63 -2.12 -2.35 -9.71
C ASN A 63 -1.34 -3.25 -8.73
N LEU A 64 -1.56 -4.56 -8.86
CA LEU A 64 -0.87 -5.64 -8.18
C LEU A 64 -0.66 -6.77 -9.18
N ALA A 65 0.57 -7.26 -9.30
CA ALA A 65 0.89 -8.34 -10.22
C ALA A 65 2.04 -9.19 -9.72
N PHE A 66 2.15 -10.38 -10.28
CA PHE A 66 3.31 -11.25 -10.17
C PHE A 66 4.18 -11.13 -11.40
N ILE A 67 5.50 -11.20 -11.21
CA ILE A 67 6.44 -11.51 -12.28
C ILE A 67 6.68 -13.01 -12.24
N ARG A 68 6.32 -13.70 -13.33
CA ARG A 68 6.58 -15.13 -13.53
C ARG A 68 7.75 -15.27 -14.48
N SER A 69 8.80 -15.95 -14.05
CA SER A 69 9.88 -16.43 -14.92
C SER A 69 9.96 -17.96 -14.87
N ALA A 70 10.82 -18.55 -15.69
CA ALA A 70 11.07 -19.99 -15.70
C ALA A 70 11.50 -20.53 -14.32
N LYS A 71 12.08 -19.68 -13.46
CA LYS A 71 12.64 -20.09 -12.17
C LYS A 71 11.72 -19.83 -10.99
N ARG A 72 10.87 -18.80 -11.07
CA ARG A 72 10.08 -18.35 -9.91
C ARG A 72 8.90 -17.47 -10.26
N ILE A 73 7.98 -17.39 -9.30
CA ILE A 73 6.92 -16.39 -9.23
C ILE A 73 7.21 -15.50 -8.02
N GLN A 74 7.17 -14.19 -8.20
CA GLN A 74 7.37 -13.20 -7.13
C GLN A 74 6.42 -12.02 -7.34
N LEU A 75 6.16 -11.23 -6.30
CA LEU A 75 5.45 -9.97 -6.51
C LEU A 75 6.30 -9.05 -7.39
N SER A 76 5.63 -8.39 -8.33
CA SER A 76 6.21 -7.28 -9.08
C SER A 76 6.60 -6.14 -8.13
N PRO A 77 7.57 -5.29 -8.51
CA PRO A 77 7.75 -4.00 -7.86
C PRO A 77 6.43 -3.23 -7.84
N PHE A 78 6.17 -2.46 -6.78
CA PHE A 78 4.94 -1.67 -6.69
C PHE A 78 4.96 -0.52 -7.68
N TYR A 79 4.02 -0.52 -8.61
CA TYR A 79 3.83 0.51 -9.62
C TYR A 79 2.46 1.17 -9.45
N ASP A 80 2.27 2.30 -10.12
CA ASP A 80 1.03 3.06 -10.08
C ASP A 80 0.58 3.35 -8.64
N ASN A 81 1.31 4.25 -7.98
CA ASN A 81 1.14 4.61 -6.57
C ASN A 81 0.59 6.04 -6.44
N PRO A 82 -0.55 6.39 -7.07
CA PRO A 82 -1.06 7.76 -7.03
C PRO A 82 -1.47 8.12 -5.61
N SER A 83 -1.23 9.38 -5.22
CA SER A 83 -1.86 9.96 -4.04
C SER A 83 -3.13 10.69 -4.47
N ALA A 84 -4.25 10.46 -3.77
CA ALA A 84 -5.49 11.22 -4.00
C ALA A 84 -5.25 12.75 -3.91
N ILE A 85 -4.33 13.16 -3.03
CA ILE A 85 -3.96 14.56 -2.83
C ILE A 85 -3.38 15.20 -4.10
N ALA A 86 -2.71 14.42 -4.94
CA ALA A 86 -2.14 14.93 -6.19
C ALA A 86 -3.22 15.24 -7.23
N LEU A 87 -4.32 14.48 -7.23
CA LEU A 87 -5.41 14.55 -8.21
C LEU A 87 -6.49 15.56 -7.81
N GLU A 88 -6.52 15.97 -6.54
CA GLU A 88 -7.58 16.80 -5.98
C GLU A 88 -7.56 18.25 -6.50
N ASN A 89 -8.75 18.86 -6.53
CA ASN A 89 -8.91 20.27 -6.89
C ASN A 89 -8.23 21.17 -5.86
N SER A 90 -7.50 22.18 -6.33
CA SER A 90 -6.75 23.11 -5.47
C SER A 90 -7.63 23.91 -4.49
N SER A 91 -8.93 24.05 -4.75
CA SER A 91 -9.89 24.64 -3.82
C SER A 91 -10.17 23.75 -2.60
N LEU A 92 -10.07 22.43 -2.75
CA LEU A 92 -10.40 21.44 -1.71
C LEU A 92 -9.18 21.03 -0.86
N LEU A 93 -7.96 21.37 -1.29
CA LEU A 93 -6.71 21.07 -0.56
C LEU A 93 -6.58 21.75 0.80
N GLY A 94 -7.45 22.72 1.13
CA GLY A 94 -7.53 23.31 2.46
C GLY A 94 -8.32 22.46 3.46
N ALA A 95 -9.15 21.53 2.99
CA ALA A 95 -9.96 20.67 3.84
C ALA A 95 -9.15 19.53 4.48
N ASP A 96 -9.74 18.86 5.48
CA ASP A 96 -9.20 17.62 6.03
C ASP A 96 -9.53 16.43 5.10
N LEU A 97 -8.74 16.30 4.04
CA LEU A 97 -8.87 15.21 3.09
C LEU A 97 -8.40 13.89 3.73
N GLN A 98 -9.29 12.90 3.75
CA GLN A 98 -9.06 11.58 4.36
C GLN A 98 -9.20 10.45 3.33
N PRO A 99 -8.35 10.41 2.29
CA PRO A 99 -8.37 9.29 1.35
C PRO A 99 -8.17 7.97 2.11
N ARG A 100 -9.03 7.01 1.81
CA ARG A 100 -9.07 5.68 2.43
C ARG A 100 -8.47 4.65 1.49
N GLY A 101 -7.94 3.55 2.04
CA GLY A 101 -7.41 2.45 1.24
C GLY A 101 -8.50 1.71 0.48
N SER A 102 -8.12 1.03 -0.59
CA SER A 102 -9.02 0.27 -1.47
C SER A 102 -8.99 -1.25 -1.25
N ILE A 103 -8.00 -1.76 -0.52
CA ILE A 103 -7.94 -3.17 -0.14
C ILE A 103 -8.64 -3.32 1.19
N PHE A 104 -9.69 -4.12 1.25
CA PHE A 104 -10.54 -4.20 2.44
C PHE A 104 -9.83 -4.90 3.60
N THR A 105 -10.22 -4.56 4.81
CA THR A 105 -9.92 -5.35 6.01
C THR A 105 -11.15 -6.17 6.39
N LYS A 106 -11.03 -7.03 7.40
CA LYS A 106 -12.19 -7.75 7.94
C LYS A 106 -13.33 -6.81 8.39
N GLU A 107 -12.98 -5.66 8.97
CA GLU A 107 -13.94 -4.76 9.63
C GLU A 107 -14.25 -3.49 8.82
N SER A 108 -13.56 -3.24 7.69
CA SER A 108 -13.73 -2.00 6.91
C SER A 108 -13.48 -2.21 5.41
N ASP A 109 -14.40 -1.70 4.59
CA ASP A 109 -14.27 -1.59 3.13
C ASP A 109 -13.54 -0.32 2.68
N LYS A 110 -13.29 0.61 3.61
CA LYS A 110 -12.59 1.88 3.39
C LYS A 110 -11.56 2.13 4.49
N PRO A 111 -10.54 1.27 4.61
CA PRO A 111 -9.64 1.30 5.75
C PRO A 111 -8.76 2.55 5.83
N THR A 112 -8.50 2.93 7.07
CA THR A 112 -7.51 3.90 7.52
C THR A 112 -6.17 3.22 7.79
N MET A 113 -5.14 3.98 8.20
CA MET A 113 -3.88 3.37 8.65
C MET A 113 -4.12 2.51 9.89
N LYS A 114 -4.94 3.01 10.83
CA LYS A 114 -5.34 2.27 12.03
C LYS A 114 -5.96 0.91 11.67
N ASP A 115 -6.87 0.88 10.70
CA ASP A 115 -7.55 -0.35 10.32
C ASP A 115 -6.58 -1.38 9.74
N TYR A 116 -5.63 -0.94 8.90
CA TYR A 116 -4.57 -1.82 8.41
C TYR A 116 -3.65 -2.33 9.52
N VAL A 117 -3.25 -1.48 10.47
CA VAL A 117 -2.43 -1.91 11.62
C VAL A 117 -3.15 -3.00 12.42
N LEU A 118 -4.41 -2.78 12.76
CA LEU A 118 -5.23 -3.74 13.51
C LEU A 118 -5.40 -5.05 12.73
N GLU A 119 -5.68 -4.97 11.43
CA GLU A 119 -5.87 -6.14 10.58
C GLU A 119 -4.59 -6.96 10.46
N TRP A 120 -3.44 -6.31 10.26
CA TRP A 120 -2.17 -7.03 10.14
C TRP A 120 -1.70 -7.61 11.47
N ASN A 121 -1.97 -6.95 12.60
CA ASN A 121 -1.75 -7.54 13.91
C ASN A 121 -2.63 -8.80 14.09
N ARG A 122 -3.92 -8.73 13.74
CA ARG A 122 -4.86 -9.87 13.79
C ARG A 122 -4.39 -11.04 12.93
N LEU A 123 -3.85 -10.76 11.75
CA LEU A 123 -3.35 -11.76 10.80
C LEU A 123 -1.94 -12.28 11.13
N GLY A 124 -1.32 -11.86 12.23
CA GLY A 124 -0.02 -12.35 12.68
C GLY A 124 1.19 -11.69 12.00
N TYR A 125 1.02 -10.51 11.40
CA TYR A 125 2.07 -9.71 10.73
C TYR A 125 2.51 -8.49 11.57
N GLY A 126 2.25 -8.49 12.88
CA GLY A 126 2.60 -7.37 13.76
C GLY A 126 4.11 -7.05 13.77
N ASN A 127 4.97 -8.04 13.58
CA ASN A 127 6.41 -7.82 13.41
C ASN A 127 6.75 -6.96 12.17
N ILE A 128 6.02 -7.13 11.07
CA ILE A 128 6.21 -6.34 9.84
C ILE A 128 5.68 -4.92 10.03
N VAL A 129 4.55 -4.77 10.72
CA VAL A 129 4.02 -3.45 11.13
C VAL A 129 5.05 -2.70 11.99
N GLN A 130 5.64 -3.36 13.00
CA GLN A 130 6.67 -2.78 13.84
C GLN A 130 7.96 -2.45 13.08
N HIS A 131 8.33 -3.29 12.10
CA HIS A 131 9.45 -3.00 11.22
C HIS A 131 9.19 -1.75 10.36
N PHE A 132 8.00 -1.62 9.79
CA PHE A 132 7.59 -0.44 9.02
C PHE A 132 7.66 0.83 9.89
N LYS A 133 7.13 0.79 11.12
CA LYS A 133 7.23 1.89 12.10
C LYS A 133 8.67 2.35 12.32
N LYS A 134 9.59 1.40 12.54
CA LYS A 134 11.01 1.69 12.84
C LYS A 134 11.78 2.24 11.65
N THR A 135 11.38 1.88 10.44
CA THR A 135 12.05 2.28 9.19
C THR A 135 11.44 3.53 8.56
N LEU A 136 10.29 3.97 9.05
CA LEU A 136 9.63 5.18 8.57
C LEU A 136 10.38 6.43 9.07
N HIS A 137 11.09 7.10 8.16
CA HIS A 137 11.83 8.32 8.45
C HIS A 137 11.04 9.57 8.04
N LEU A 138 10.18 10.07 8.93
CA LEU A 138 9.33 11.24 8.67
C LEU A 138 10.11 12.46 8.18
N LYS A 139 11.26 12.77 8.78
CA LYS A 139 12.08 13.92 8.37
C LYS A 139 12.54 13.81 6.92
N THR A 140 12.91 12.61 6.47
CA THR A 140 13.29 12.37 5.09
C THR A 140 12.10 12.59 4.15
N ILE A 141 10.93 12.08 4.52
CA ILE A 141 9.69 12.27 3.73
C ILE A 141 9.31 13.75 3.64
N GLN A 142 9.37 14.48 4.76
CA GLN A 142 9.13 15.93 4.79
C GLN A 142 10.06 16.68 3.84
N ASN A 143 11.38 16.41 3.93
CA ASN A 143 12.37 17.00 3.04
C ASN A 143 12.10 16.68 1.55
N LEU A 144 11.65 15.46 1.23
CA LEU A 144 11.31 15.08 -0.15
C LEU A 144 10.11 15.86 -0.67
N ILE A 145 9.08 16.05 0.17
CA ILE A 145 7.88 16.82 -0.19
C ILE A 145 8.24 18.30 -0.38
N GLU A 146 9.01 18.87 0.54
CA GLU A 146 9.45 20.27 0.47
C GLU A 146 10.25 20.56 -0.81
N LYS A 147 11.15 19.65 -1.19
CA LYS A 147 11.98 19.75 -2.41
C LYS A 147 11.26 19.37 -3.70
N SER A 148 10.03 18.86 -3.62
CA SER A 148 9.27 18.46 -4.80
C SER A 148 8.73 19.65 -5.59
N TYR A 149 8.34 19.38 -6.83
CA TYR A 149 7.68 20.34 -7.73
C TYR A 149 6.18 20.53 -7.45
N LEU A 150 5.66 19.99 -6.34
CA LEU A 150 4.27 20.19 -5.95
C LEU A 150 4.02 21.67 -5.61
N SER A 151 2.80 22.14 -5.81
CA SER A 151 2.39 23.44 -5.29
C SER A 151 2.40 23.45 -3.77
N GLU A 152 2.63 24.61 -3.15
CA GLU A 152 2.68 24.73 -1.68
C GLU A 152 1.42 24.18 -0.99
N LYS A 153 0.24 24.43 -1.56
CA LYS A 153 -1.02 23.84 -1.05
C LYS A 153 -1.01 22.31 -1.05
N ARG A 154 -0.47 21.68 -2.10
CA ARG A 154 -0.36 20.21 -2.20
C ARG A 154 0.68 19.67 -1.23
N LYS A 155 1.84 20.33 -1.09
CA LYS A 155 2.85 19.98 -0.09
C LYS A 155 2.24 19.97 1.31
N GLN A 156 1.55 21.04 1.68
CA GLN A 156 0.88 21.16 2.97
C GLN A 156 -0.20 20.08 3.17
N ALA A 157 -1.05 19.83 2.18
CA ALA A 157 -2.08 18.79 2.27
C ALA A 157 -1.49 17.39 2.46
N LEU A 158 -0.43 17.05 1.70
CA LEU A 158 0.24 15.77 1.80
C LEU A 158 0.97 15.60 3.15
N LEU A 159 1.62 16.66 3.64
CA LEU A 159 2.25 16.67 4.95
C LEU A 159 1.23 16.44 6.07
N ARG A 160 0.08 17.12 6.05
CA ARG A 160 -0.99 16.93 7.04
C ARG A 160 -1.49 15.48 7.04
N LEU A 161 -1.72 14.91 5.85
CA LEU A 161 -2.14 13.51 5.72
C LEU A 161 -1.11 12.54 6.33
N ILE A 162 0.17 12.69 5.95
CA ILE A 162 1.25 11.80 6.41
C ILE A 162 1.42 11.86 7.93
N LEU A 163 1.37 13.07 8.51
CA LEU A 163 1.47 13.23 9.97
C LEU A 163 0.32 12.52 10.68
N LYS A 164 -0.91 12.71 10.23
CA LYS A 164 -2.10 12.04 10.79
C LYS A 164 -2.01 10.52 10.65
N ARG A 165 -1.60 10.02 9.48
CA ARG A 165 -1.42 8.58 9.24
C ARG A 165 -0.29 8.01 10.09
N ASN A 166 0.77 8.76 10.35
CA ASN A 166 1.81 8.35 11.27
C ASN A 166 1.32 8.27 12.73
N GLU A 167 0.48 9.19 13.17
CA GLU A 167 -0.16 9.09 14.50
C GLU A 167 -1.03 7.84 14.60
N GLU A 168 -1.87 7.57 13.60
CA GLU A 168 -2.68 6.35 13.51
C GLU A 168 -1.81 5.08 13.54
N LEU A 169 -0.64 5.13 12.88
CA LEU A 169 0.34 4.04 12.88
C LEU A 169 0.94 3.85 14.28
N CYS A 170 1.37 4.90 14.97
CA CYS A 170 2.10 4.82 16.23
C CYS A 170 1.22 4.48 17.44
N ASN A 171 -0.07 4.83 17.42
CA ASN A 171 -0.96 4.74 18.58
C ASN A 171 -1.72 3.40 18.71
N HIS A 172 -1.45 2.42 17.83
CA HIS A 172 -2.10 1.09 17.77
C HIS A 172 -1.10 -0.02 17.42
#